data_AF-A0A1Y1RCM0-F1
#
_entry.id   AF-A0A1Y1RCM0-F1
#
_cell.length_a   1.000
_cell.length_b   1.000
_cell.length_c   1.000
_cell.angle_alpha   90.00
_cell.angle_beta   90.00
_cell.angle_gamma   90.00
#
_symmetry.space_group_name_H-M   'P 1'
#
loop_
_entity.id
_entity.type
_entity.pdbx_description
1 polymer ?
#
loop_
_entity_poly.entity_id
_entity_poly.type
_entity_poly.pdbx_seq_one_letter_code
_entity_poly.pdbx_strand_id
1 'polypeptide(L)'
;MSFWVEFFKYVAILTYLVWGFVVALETVLVMAGSPFAIEWVRKRYTLKFFMFEIYLFYPMILLGYLFLEVIPWLLNKNEKPAKFDIANTIYKVFKEECDKCAQEEEKEKKDSL
;
A
#
# COMPACT_ATOMS: atom_id res chain seq x y z
N MET A 1 11.90 -1.53 -35.60
CA MET A 1 11.37 -0.87 -34.38
C MET A 1 12.24 0.34 -34.09
N SER A 2 11.68 1.46 -33.62
CA SER A 2 12.45 2.67 -33.32
C SER A 2 13.11 2.53 -31.95
N PHE A 3 14.43 2.77 -31.88
CA PHE A 3 15.22 2.72 -30.63
C PHE A 3 14.56 3.48 -29.48
N TRP A 4 14.00 4.66 -29.77
CA TRP A 4 13.32 5.50 -28.79
C TRP A 4 12.09 4.84 -28.17
N VAL A 5 11.31 4.10 -28.96
CA VAL A 5 10.12 3.39 -28.46
C VAL A 5 10.53 2.26 -27.51
N GLU A 6 11.56 1.51 -27.85
CA GLU A 6 12.08 0.45 -26.99
C GLU A 6 12.70 1.01 -25.71
N PHE A 7 13.48 2.10 -25.83
CA PHE A 7 14.07 2.79 -24.70
C PHE A 7 13.01 3.24 -23.68
N PHE A 8 11.99 3.98 -24.12
CA PHE A 8 10.93 4.44 -23.22
C PHE A 8 10.12 3.28 -22.63
N LYS A 9 9.89 2.21 -23.40
CA LYS A 9 9.22 1.00 -22.92
C LYS A 9 10.00 0.38 -21.75
N TYR A 10 11.31 0.17 -21.90
CA TYR A 10 12.13 -0.44 -20.84
C TYR A 10 12.27 0.48 -19.63
N VAL A 11 12.44 1.78 -19.83
CA VAL A 11 12.50 2.76 -18.72
C VAL A 11 11.18 2.76 -17.95
N ALA A 12 10.04 2.78 -18.62
CA ALA A 12 8.73 2.73 -17.96
C ALA A 12 8.55 1.44 -17.15
N ILE A 13 8.94 0.29 -17.70
CA ILE A 13 8.89 -1.00 -17.00
C ILE A 13 9.81 -0.98 -15.78
N LEU A 14 11.05 -0.51 -15.92
CA LEU A 14 12.02 -0.48 -14.83
C LEU A 14 11.53 0.44 -13.70
N THR A 15 11.02 1.62 -14.04
CA THR A 15 10.46 2.56 -13.07
C THR A 15 9.26 1.95 -12.35
N TYR A 16 8.35 1.27 -13.06
CA TYR A 16 7.23 0.58 -12.45
C TYR A 16 7.70 -0.51 -11.47
N LEU A 17 8.71 -1.31 -11.85
CA LEU A 17 9.25 -2.36 -11.00
C LEU A 17 9.94 -1.82 -9.76
N VAL A 18 10.82 -0.82 -9.91
CA VAL A 18 11.59 -0.25 -8.80
C VAL A 18 10.67 0.52 -7.85
N TRP A 19 9.78 1.36 -8.37
CA TRP A 19 8.83 2.12 -7.55
C TRP A 19 7.81 1.20 -6.88
N GLY A 20 7.25 0.26 -7.64
CA GLY A 20 6.31 -0.72 -7.11
C GLY A 20 6.93 -1.63 -6.05
N PHE A 21 8.22 -1.92 -6.15
CA PHE A 21 8.94 -2.67 -5.11
C PHE A 21 9.05 -1.87 -3.80
N VAL A 22 9.40 -0.59 -3.87
CA VAL A 22 9.46 0.29 -2.68
C VAL A 22 8.09 0.38 -2.01
N VAL A 23 7.05 0.68 -2.79
CA VAL A 23 5.66 0.76 -2.29
C VAL A 23 5.21 -0.58 -1.70
N ALA A 24 5.57 -1.71 -2.33
CA ALA A 24 5.25 -3.04 -1.81
C ALA A 24 5.86 -3.29 -0.44
N LEU A 25 7.15 -3.00 -0.26
CA LEU A 25 7.83 -3.16 1.03
C LEU A 25 7.21 -2.27 2.10
N GLU A 26 6.97 -0.99 1.78
CA GLU A 26 6.37 -0.03 2.70
C GLU A 26 4.97 -0.49 3.14
N THR A 27 4.12 -0.87 2.18
CA THR A 27 2.76 -1.31 2.48
C THR A 27 2.76 -2.56 3.36
N VAL A 28 3.62 -3.55 3.06
CA VAL A 28 3.72 -4.78 3.85
C VAL A 28 4.28 -4.50 5.26
N LEU A 29 5.25 -3.59 5.40
CA LEU A 29 5.76 -3.17 6.70
C LEU A 29 4.69 -2.45 7.53
N VAL A 30 3.84 -1.65 6.90
CA VAL A 30 2.69 -1.02 7.56
C VAL A 30 1.66 -2.09 7.95
N MET A 31 1.40 -3.11 7.11
CA MET A 31 0.54 -4.25 7.45
C MET A 31 1.05 -4.98 8.70
N ALA A 32 2.37 -5.22 8.76
CA ALA A 32 3.06 -5.80 9.91
C ALA A 32 3.04 -4.90 11.17
N GLY A 33 2.63 -3.63 11.04
CA GLY A 33 2.51 -2.69 12.15
C GLY A 33 3.80 -1.99 12.54
N SER A 34 4.79 -1.90 11.64
CA SER A 34 6.05 -1.21 11.92
C SER A 34 5.81 0.30 12.15
N PRO A 35 6.19 0.87 13.31
CA PRO A 35 5.95 2.28 13.61
C PRO A 35 6.73 3.21 12.66
N PHE A 36 7.92 2.79 12.24
CA PHE A 36 8.73 3.54 11.27
C PHE A 36 8.04 3.68 9.91
N ALA A 37 7.47 2.58 9.40
CA ALA A 37 6.78 2.58 8.12
C ALA A 37 5.51 3.43 8.18
N ILE A 38 4.76 3.34 9.28
CA ILE A 38 3.56 4.15 9.50
C ILE A 38 3.90 5.65 9.50
N GLU A 39 4.95 6.06 10.23
CA GLU A 39 5.37 7.47 10.28
C GLU A 39 5.89 7.96 8.93
N TRP A 40 6.65 7.12 8.23
CA TRP A 40 7.18 7.46 6.91
C TRP A 40 6.06 7.68 5.89
N VAL A 41 5.07 6.78 5.83
CA VAL A 41 3.91 6.93 4.94
C VAL A 41 3.11 8.17 5.30
N ARG A 42 2.82 8.40 6.60
CA ARG A 42 2.07 9.57 7.06
C ARG A 42 2.76 10.90 6.69
N LYS A 43 4.09 10.94 6.68
CA LYS A 43 4.86 12.15 6.36
C LYS A 43 4.93 12.42 4.85
N ARG A 44 4.91 11.39 4.03
CA ARG A 44 5.13 11.47 2.57
C ARG A 44 3.85 11.46 1.75
N TYR A 45 2.81 10.80 2.23
CA TYR A 45 1.59 10.52 1.47
C TYR A 45 0.38 11.23 2.04
N THR A 46 -0.53 11.60 1.14
CA THR A 46 -1.92 11.87 1.48
C THR A 46 -2.75 10.60 1.31
N LEU A 47 -3.86 10.46 2.03
CA LEU A 47 -4.73 9.28 1.96
C LEU A 47 -5.09 8.90 0.51
N LYS A 48 -5.51 9.87 -0.30
CA LYS A 48 -5.90 9.65 -1.70
C LYS A 48 -4.75 9.13 -2.55
N PHE A 49 -3.56 9.70 -2.38
CA PHE A 49 -2.39 9.32 -3.15
C PHE A 49 -1.89 7.92 -2.75
N PHE A 50 -1.88 7.62 -1.45
CA PHE A 50 -1.51 6.29 -0.95
C PHE A 50 -2.48 5.20 -1.43
N MET A 51 -3.79 5.46 -1.41
CA MET A 51 -4.79 4.54 -1.97
C MET A 51 -4.57 4.30 -3.47
N PHE A 52 -4.27 5.35 -4.22
CA PHE A 52 -4.00 5.25 -5.64
C PHE A 52 -2.76 4.39 -5.93
N GLU A 53 -1.67 4.59 -5.19
CA GLU A 53 -0.47 3.77 -5.33
C GLU A 53 -0.69 2.31 -4.92
N ILE A 54 -1.43 2.07 -3.84
CA ILE A 54 -1.81 0.69 -3.45
C ILE A 54 -2.57 0.02 -4.57
N TYR A 55 -3.50 0.73 -5.22
CA TYR A 55 -4.26 0.18 -6.34
C TYR A 55 -3.36 -0.07 -7.56
N LEU A 56 -2.50 0.88 -7.91
CA LEU A 56 -1.62 0.80 -9.08
C LEU A 56 -0.55 -0.30 -8.95
N PHE A 57 -0.01 -0.48 -7.75
CA PHE A 57 1.04 -1.44 -7.43
C PHE A 57 0.53 -2.67 -6.67
N TYR A 58 -0.78 -2.91 -6.66
CA TYR A 58 -1.39 -4.10 -6.05
C TYR A 58 -0.69 -5.42 -6.41
N PRO A 59 -0.37 -5.72 -7.69
CA PRO A 59 0.33 -6.97 -8.02
C PRO A 59 1.73 -7.04 -7.38
N MET A 60 2.44 -5.91 -7.25
CA MET A 60 3.74 -5.85 -6.60
C MET A 60 3.62 -5.99 -5.08
N ILE A 61 2.58 -5.42 -4.46
CA ILE A 61 2.29 -5.57 -3.03
C ILE A 61 2.00 -7.03 -2.70
N LEU A 62 1.22 -7.71 -3.54
CA LEU A 62 0.93 -9.13 -3.37
C LEU A 62 2.22 -9.98 -3.43
N LEU A 63 3.11 -9.67 -4.38
CA LEU A 63 4.43 -10.30 -4.45
C LEU A 63 5.25 -10.01 -3.18
N GLY A 64 5.31 -8.75 -2.74
CA GLY A 64 6.01 -8.35 -1.53
C GLY A 64 5.52 -9.10 -0.29
N TYR A 65 4.19 -9.23 -0.14
CA TYR A 65 3.58 -10.02 0.93
C TYR A 65 3.97 -11.49 0.83
N LEU A 66 3.98 -12.07 -0.37
CA LEU A 66 4.44 -13.45 -0.57
C LEU A 66 5.91 -13.62 -0.13
N PHE A 67 6.80 -12.71 -0.53
CA PHE A 67 8.21 -12.79 -0.16
C PHE A 67 8.47 -12.57 1.34
N LEU A 68 7.75 -11.66 1.99
CA LEU A 68 8.02 -11.26 3.38
C LEU A 68 7.22 -12.04 4.42
N GLU A 69 6.03 -12.53 4.09
CA GLU A 69 5.18 -13.25 5.04
C GLU A 69 5.12 -14.74 4.71
N VAL A 70 4.88 -15.09 3.43
CA VAL A 70 4.69 -16.50 3.02
C VAL A 70 6.00 -17.28 3.08
N ILE A 71 7.13 -16.72 2.61
CA ILE A 71 8.42 -17.42 2.65
C ILE A 71 8.92 -17.62 4.09
N PRO A 72 8.93 -16.61 4.99
CA PRO A 72 9.37 -16.82 6.37
C PRO A 72 8.45 -17.75 7.17
N TRP A 73 7.15 -17.76 6.85
CA TRP A 73 6.21 -18.75 7.36
C TRP A 73 6.57 -20.16 6.90
N LEU A 74 6.86 -20.36 5.60
CA LEU A 74 7.32 -21.65 5.07
C LEU A 74 8.66 -22.10 5.69
N LEU A 75 9.53 -21.15 6.03
CA LEU A 75 10.81 -21.40 6.71
C LEU A 75 10.69 -21.53 8.23
N ASN A 76 9.46 -21.58 8.78
CA ASN A 76 9.15 -21.78 10.20
C ASN A 76 9.81 -20.74 11.14
N LYS A 77 10.15 -19.55 10.63
CA LYS A 77 10.80 -18.48 11.41
C LYS A 77 9.80 -17.56 12.12
N ASN A 78 8.56 -17.49 11.63
CA ASN A 78 7.52 -16.61 12.17
C ASN A 78 6.26 -17.40 12.52
N GLU A 79 5.81 -17.31 13.77
CA GLU A 79 4.68 -18.10 14.28
C GLU A 79 3.30 -17.54 13.89
N LYS A 80 3.21 -16.30 13.38
CA LYS A 80 1.95 -15.67 12.94
C LYS A 80 2.19 -14.72 11.76
N PRO A 81 1.79 -15.08 10.52
CA PRO A 81 1.87 -14.16 9.40
C PRO A 81 0.94 -12.97 9.64
N ALA A 82 1.38 -11.76 9.30
CA ALA A 82 0.52 -10.59 9.32
C ALA A 82 -0.67 -10.83 8.38
N LYS A 83 -1.90 -10.50 8.82
CA LYS A 83 -3.07 -10.66 7.94
C LYS A 83 -2.97 -9.66 6.80
N PHE A 84 -3.15 -10.14 5.56
CA PHE A 84 -3.29 -9.27 4.40
C PHE A 84 -4.59 -8.46 4.50
N ASP A 85 -4.48 -7.25 5.04
CA ASP A 85 -5.61 -6.34 5.26
C ASP A 85 -5.22 -4.90 4.92
N ILE A 86 -5.50 -4.53 3.67
CA ILE A 86 -5.22 -3.20 3.14
C ILE A 86 -6.10 -2.15 3.81
N ALA A 87 -7.37 -2.45 4.11
CA ALA A 87 -8.29 -1.50 4.71
C ALA A 87 -7.83 -1.09 6.11
N ASN A 88 -7.44 -2.07 6.93
CA ASN A 88 -6.88 -1.81 8.25
C ASN A 88 -5.51 -1.11 8.17
N THR A 89 -4.70 -1.41 7.16
CA THR A 89 -3.42 -0.73 6.91
C THR A 89 -3.64 0.76 6.65
N ILE A 90 -4.59 1.10 5.79
CA ILE A 90 -4.95 2.50 5.50
C ILE A 90 -5.52 3.18 6.76
N TYR A 91 -6.43 2.50 7.47
CA TYR A 91 -7.03 3.03 8.70
C TYR A 91 -5.98 3.31 9.78
N LYS A 92 -4.99 2.44 9.96
CA LYS A 92 -3.88 2.64 10.92
C LYS A 92 -3.05 3.88 10.61
N VAL A 93 -2.81 4.16 9.33
CA VAL A 93 -1.99 5.31 8.93
C VAL A 93 -2.79 6.61 9.02
N PHE A 94 -4.02 6.61 8.50
CA PHE A 94 -4.85 7.80 8.27
C PHE A 94 -6.12 7.87 9.12
N LYS A 95 -6.09 7.30 10.33
CA LYS A 95 -7.24 7.22 11.24
C LYS A 95 -8.07 8.51 11.31
N GLU A 96 -7.41 9.66 11.53
CA GLU A 96 -8.09 10.95 11.69
C GLU A 96 -8.79 11.45 10.41
N GLU A 97 -8.29 11.09 9.23
CA GLU A 97 -8.90 11.46 7.95
C GLU A 97 -10.09 10.53 7.65
N CYS A 98 -9.96 9.23 7.94
CA CYS A 98 -11.05 8.27 7.80
C CYS A 98 -12.23 8.59 8.75
N ASP A 99 -11.94 8.94 10.00
CA ASP A 99 -12.98 9.29 10.99
C ASP A 99 -13.77 10.55 10.57
N LYS A 100 -13.14 11.50 9.86
CA LYS A 100 -13.81 12.69 9.31
C LYS A 100 -14.72 12.34 8.13
N CYS A 101 -14.27 11.49 7.20
CA CYS A 101 -15.09 11.06 6.06
C CYS A 101 -16.35 10.31 6.51
N ALA A 102 -16.24 9.44 7.52
CA ALA A 102 -17.41 8.72 8.06
C ALA A 102 -18.46 9.67 8.65
N GLN A 103 -18.03 10.75 9.31
CA GLN A 103 -18.93 11.75 9.88
C GLN A 103 -19.61 12.64 8.82
N GLU A 104 -18.98 12.83 7.66
CA GLU A 104 -19.57 13.57 6.54
C GLU A 104 -20.66 12.74 5.82
N GLU A 105 -20.41 11.45 5.59
CA GLU A 105 -21.40 10.53 5.00
C GLU A 105 -22.65 10.36 5.89
N GLU A 106 -22.48 10.29 7.21
CA GLU A 106 -23.60 10.22 8.15
C GLU A 106 -24.45 11.50 8.17
N LYS A 107 -23.84 12.67 7.94
CA LYS A 107 -24.57 13.94 7.84
C LYS A 107 -25.35 14.02 6.53
N GLU A 108 -24.71 13.69 5.40
CA GLU A 108 -25.35 13.74 4.08
C GLU A 108 -26.52 12.75 3.97
N LYS A 109 -26.42 11.58 4.60
CA LYS A 109 -27.51 10.60 4.68
C LYS A 109 -28.67 11.04 5.58
N LYS A 110 -28.42 11.93 6.53
CA LYS A 110 -29.44 12.48 7.44
C LYS A 110 -30.13 13.71 6.82
N ASP A 111 -29.46 14.43 5.93
CA ASP A 111 -29.99 15.59 5.21
C ASP A 111 -30.80 15.18 3.95
N SER A 112 -30.74 13.91 3.54
CA SER A 112 -31.47 13.34 2.39
C SER A 112 -32.75 12.57 2.76
N LEU A 113 -33.17 12.64 4.02
CA LEU A 113 -34.31 11.93 4.62
C LEU A 113 -35.31 12.93 5.22
#